data_AF-A0A965UWM7-F1
#
_entry.id   AF-A0A965UWM7-F1
#
_cell.length_a   1.000
_cell.length_b   1.000
_cell.length_c   1.000
_cell.angle_alpha   90.00
_cell.angle_beta   90.00
_cell.angle_gamma   90.00
#
_symmetry.space_group_name_H-M   'P 1'
#
loop_
_entity.id
_entity.type
_entity.pdbx_description
1 polymer ?
#
loop_
_entity_poly.entity_id
_entity_poly.type
_entity_poly.pdbx_seq_one_letter_code
_entity_poly.pdbx_strand_id
1 'polypeptide(L)'
;ITKRHETDLTERLCAGLSASAPCPVYSGGYGGYVLFRLITNKGGSFSFRVRYFHGAGGGAMMTHGVLDTRRHASFWPDADMVITGHSHHHWTVPIARERLRQFSGQAEVVIDEQLHVRIGTYKDEHGDGFGGWSVERGMAPKSKGAVWMRLHIAGKQSEYRLAAEVTRAQ
;
A
#
# COMPACT_ATOMS: atom_id res chain seq x y z
N ILE A 1 -19.45 10.95 -12.51
CA ILE A 1 -19.19 10.66 -13.94
C ILE A 1 -19.98 9.44 -14.38
N THR A 2 -19.81 8.27 -13.75
CA THR A 2 -20.66 7.08 -14.00
C THR A 2 -22.15 7.36 -13.82
N LYS A 3 -22.54 8.11 -12.77
CA LYS A 3 -23.94 8.49 -12.48
C LYS A 3 -24.60 9.44 -13.51
N ARG A 4 -23.83 10.12 -14.37
CA ARG A 4 -24.36 11.15 -15.30
C ARG A 4 -23.96 10.95 -16.76
N HIS A 5 -22.89 10.20 -17.00
CA HIS A 5 -22.31 9.99 -18.32
C HIS A 5 -22.20 8.50 -18.67
N GLU A 6 -22.77 7.62 -17.83
CA GLU A 6 -22.85 6.16 -18.03
C GLU A 6 -21.52 5.47 -18.39
N THR A 7 -20.40 6.15 -18.11
CA THR A 7 -19.06 5.70 -18.42
C THR A 7 -18.20 5.74 -17.17
N ASP A 8 -17.40 4.71 -16.98
CA ASP A 8 -16.35 4.68 -15.98
C ASP A 8 -15.00 4.91 -16.66
N LEU A 9 -14.36 6.03 -16.33
CA LEU A 9 -13.06 6.39 -16.90
C LEU A 9 -11.95 5.45 -16.40
N THR A 10 -12.09 4.90 -15.19
CA THR A 10 -11.13 3.95 -14.62
C THR A 10 -11.18 2.64 -15.39
N GLU A 11 -12.38 2.10 -15.60
CA GLU A 11 -12.55 0.86 -16.38
C GLU A 11 -12.10 1.03 -17.83
N ARG A 12 -12.41 2.17 -18.46
CA ARG A 12 -11.93 2.46 -19.83
C ARG A 12 -10.41 2.56 -19.89
N LEU A 13 -9.78 3.17 -18.89
CA LEU A 13 -8.33 3.22 -18.79
C LEU A 13 -7.74 1.81 -18.63
N CYS A 14 -8.30 1.00 -17.73
CA CYS A 14 -7.88 -0.39 -17.53
C CYS A 14 -8.04 -1.22 -18.81
N ALA A 15 -9.14 -1.07 -19.53
CA ALA A 15 -9.37 -1.73 -20.81
C ALA A 15 -8.34 -1.32 -21.87
N GLY A 16 -8.06 -0.02 -21.99
CA GLY A 16 -7.04 0.49 -22.91
C GLY A 16 -5.64 -0.02 -22.58
N LEU A 17 -5.25 0.00 -21.30
CA LEU A 17 -3.95 -0.52 -20.85
C LEU A 17 -3.84 -2.02 -21.11
N SER A 18 -4.87 -2.79 -20.77
CA SER A 18 -4.92 -4.24 -21.00
C SER A 18 -4.78 -4.61 -22.48
N ALA A 19 -5.33 -3.80 -23.38
CA ALA A 19 -5.20 -4.02 -24.82
C ALA A 19 -3.76 -3.79 -25.34
N SER A 20 -2.99 -2.95 -24.65
CA SER A 20 -1.61 -2.59 -25.04
C SER A 20 -0.52 -3.36 -24.28
N ALA A 21 -0.86 -4.00 -23.17
CA ALA A 21 0.09 -4.62 -22.25
C ALA A 21 0.08 -6.15 -22.36
N PRO A 22 1.20 -6.83 -22.05
CA PRO A 22 1.25 -8.30 -22.02
C PRO A 22 0.42 -8.92 -20.88
N CYS A 23 -0.02 -8.11 -19.91
CA CYS A 23 -0.85 -8.54 -18.80
C CYS A 23 -2.12 -7.67 -18.70
N PRO A 24 -3.25 -8.28 -18.29
CA PRO A 24 -4.48 -7.54 -18.05
C PRO A 24 -4.33 -6.62 -16.84
N VAL A 25 -4.91 -5.42 -16.95
CA VAL A 25 -4.97 -4.40 -15.91
C VAL A 25 -6.42 -4.31 -15.42
N TYR A 26 -6.59 -4.32 -14.11
CA TYR A 26 -7.90 -4.30 -13.46
C TYR A 26 -8.06 -3.06 -12.58
N SER A 27 -9.30 -2.59 -12.46
CA SER A 27 -9.65 -1.57 -11.48
C SER A 27 -9.59 -2.17 -10.07
N GLY A 28 -8.68 -1.66 -9.24
CA GLY A 28 -8.50 -2.14 -7.87
C GLY A 28 -9.56 -1.65 -6.87
N GLY A 29 -10.47 -0.76 -7.29
CA GLY A 29 -11.44 -0.11 -6.41
C GLY A 29 -10.81 0.65 -5.24
N TYR A 30 -11.58 0.84 -4.17
CA TYR A 30 -11.13 1.58 -2.99
C TYR A 30 -10.16 0.81 -2.10
N GLY A 31 -10.12 -0.52 -2.22
CA GLY A 31 -9.14 -1.33 -1.52
C GLY A 31 -9.33 -2.82 -1.74
N GLY A 32 -8.24 -3.56 -1.54
CA GLY A 32 -8.22 -5.02 -1.59
C GLY A 32 -6.92 -5.59 -1.00
N TYR A 33 -6.63 -6.84 -1.39
CA TYR A 33 -5.40 -7.53 -1.05
C TYR A 33 -4.65 -7.94 -2.31
N VAL A 34 -3.32 -7.84 -2.25
CA VAL A 34 -2.42 -8.44 -3.22
C VAL A 34 -1.59 -9.48 -2.47
N LEU A 35 -1.67 -10.73 -2.91
CA LEU A 35 -0.94 -11.84 -2.33
C LEU A 35 0.21 -12.22 -3.26
N PHE A 36 1.44 -11.99 -2.80
CA PHE A 36 2.62 -12.50 -3.47
C PHE A 36 2.91 -13.89 -2.91
N ARG A 37 3.04 -14.89 -3.79
CA ARG A 37 3.39 -16.25 -3.41
C ARG A 37 4.61 -16.71 -4.21
N LEU A 38 5.68 -17.06 -3.50
CA LEU A 38 6.84 -17.73 -4.06
C LEU A 38 6.70 -19.22 -3.78
N ILE A 39 6.65 -20.03 -4.82
CA ILE A 39 6.59 -21.48 -4.74
C ILE A 39 7.95 -22.01 -5.14
N THR A 40 8.58 -22.76 -4.25
CA THR A 40 9.86 -23.44 -4.52
C THR A 40 9.60 -24.75 -5.25
N ASN A 41 10.53 -25.17 -6.11
CA ASN A 41 10.43 -26.43 -6.84
C ASN A 41 10.36 -27.67 -5.92
N LYS A 42 10.77 -27.54 -4.65
CA LYS A 42 10.72 -28.60 -3.63
C LYS A 42 9.43 -28.61 -2.82
N GLY A 43 8.42 -27.83 -3.21
CA GLY A 43 7.08 -27.82 -2.58
C GLY A 43 6.91 -26.85 -1.40
N GLY A 44 7.95 -26.16 -0.96
CA GLY A 44 7.82 -25.07 0.02
C GLY A 44 7.23 -23.81 -0.61
N SER A 45 6.43 -23.05 0.14
CA SER A 45 5.87 -21.77 -0.32
C SER A 45 6.04 -20.65 0.70
N PHE A 46 6.39 -19.46 0.23
CA PHE A 46 6.41 -18.24 1.03
C PHE A 46 5.36 -17.27 0.49
N SER A 47 4.68 -16.57 1.39
CA SER A 47 3.68 -15.57 1.01
C SER A 47 3.97 -14.21 1.65
N PHE A 48 3.65 -13.14 0.92
CA PHE A 48 3.64 -11.77 1.42
C PHE A 48 2.32 -11.11 1.04
N ARG A 49 1.57 -10.65 2.05
CA ARG A 49 0.21 -10.14 1.91
C ARG A 49 0.22 -8.64 2.05
N VAL A 50 -0.13 -7.96 0.97
CA VAL A 50 -0.27 -6.51 0.94
C VAL A 50 -1.75 -6.16 0.99
N ARG A 51 -2.16 -5.40 2.01
CA ARG A 51 -3.44 -4.69 2.01
C ARG A 51 -3.23 -3.35 1.34
N TYR A 52 -4.01 -3.02 0.32
CA TYR A 52 -4.03 -1.65 -0.24
C TYR A 52 -5.39 -1.01 0.01
N PHE A 53 -5.39 0.22 0.49
CA PHE A 53 -6.62 0.98 0.71
C PHE A 53 -6.39 2.41 0.27
N HIS A 54 -7.29 2.99 -0.53
CA HIS A 54 -7.16 4.36 -1.00
C HIS A 54 -6.88 5.33 0.16
N GLY A 55 -7.54 5.10 1.29
CA GLY A 55 -7.47 5.94 2.47
C GLY A 55 -8.80 6.67 2.68
N ALA A 56 -8.93 7.27 3.86
CA ALA A 56 -10.09 8.06 4.23
C ALA A 56 -9.65 9.20 5.17
N GLY A 57 -10.57 10.12 5.48
CA GLY A 57 -10.34 11.19 6.46
C GLY A 57 -9.82 12.50 5.87
N GLY A 58 -9.37 13.40 6.74
CA GLY A 58 -8.87 14.73 6.35
C GLY A 58 -7.36 14.79 6.10
N GLY A 59 -6.86 15.98 5.79
CA GLY A 59 -5.45 16.21 5.44
C GLY A 59 -4.43 16.01 6.56
N ALA A 60 -4.84 15.72 7.80
CA ALA A 60 -3.99 15.35 8.95
C ALA A 60 -2.69 16.16 9.06
N MET A 61 -2.78 17.49 9.20
CA MET A 61 -1.62 18.40 9.09
C MET A 61 -0.48 18.07 10.05
N MET A 62 -0.80 17.75 11.31
CA MET A 62 0.22 17.56 12.35
C MET A 62 0.86 16.17 12.33
N THR A 63 0.09 15.13 12.02
CA THR A 63 0.55 13.74 12.15
C THR A 63 0.82 13.08 10.81
N HIS A 64 0.59 13.79 9.70
CA HIS A 64 0.69 13.27 8.35
C HIS A 64 -0.17 12.01 8.10
N GLY A 65 -1.20 11.79 8.92
CA GLY A 65 -2.05 10.59 8.88
C GLY A 65 -1.39 9.33 9.43
N VAL A 66 -0.24 9.44 10.11
CA VAL A 66 0.49 8.29 10.68
C VAL A 66 -0.32 7.60 11.78
N LEU A 67 -1.20 8.30 12.49
CA LEU A 67 -2.03 7.68 13.54
C LEU A 67 -2.98 6.60 13.01
N ASP A 68 -3.35 6.65 11.73
CA ASP A 68 -4.20 5.63 11.12
C ASP A 68 -3.51 4.26 11.05
N THR A 69 -2.17 4.21 11.09
CA THR A 69 -1.40 2.95 11.06
C THR A 69 -1.83 1.99 12.17
N ARG A 70 -2.04 2.50 13.39
CA ARG A 70 -2.49 1.69 14.53
C ARG A 70 -3.91 1.17 14.36
N ARG A 71 -4.80 1.96 13.75
CA ARG A 71 -6.18 1.54 13.42
C ARG A 71 -6.17 0.48 12.32
N HIS A 72 -5.37 0.70 11.28
CA HIS A 72 -5.23 -0.25 10.19
C HIS A 72 -4.62 -1.58 10.64
N ALA A 73 -3.69 -1.55 11.59
CA ALA A 73 -3.12 -2.76 12.17
C ALA A 73 -4.15 -3.61 12.94
N SER A 74 -5.16 -2.98 13.57
CA SER A 74 -6.24 -3.72 14.21
C SER A 74 -7.30 -4.23 13.23
N PHE A 75 -7.55 -3.51 12.13
CA PHE A 75 -8.51 -3.93 11.11
C PHE A 75 -7.97 -5.01 10.17
N TRP A 76 -6.67 -4.97 9.87
CA TRP A 76 -6.01 -5.88 8.94
C TRP A 76 -4.79 -6.55 9.57
N PRO A 77 -5.00 -7.31 10.67
CA PRO A 77 -3.91 -7.92 11.43
C PRO A 77 -3.16 -8.99 10.63
N ASP A 78 -3.72 -9.51 9.54
CA ASP A 78 -3.07 -10.53 8.71
C ASP A 78 -2.24 -10.00 7.56
N ALA A 79 -2.29 -8.69 7.28
CA ALA A 79 -1.42 -8.11 6.28
C ALA A 79 0.03 -8.05 6.79
N ASP A 80 0.98 -8.30 5.90
CA ASP A 80 2.41 -8.10 6.16
C ASP A 80 2.79 -6.64 5.85
N MET A 81 2.08 -6.02 4.89
CA MET A 81 2.18 -4.59 4.57
C MET A 81 0.81 -3.97 4.34
N VAL A 82 0.64 -2.71 4.76
CA VAL A 82 -0.54 -1.90 4.50
C VAL A 82 -0.14 -0.66 3.72
N ILE A 83 -0.66 -0.52 2.50
CA ILE A 83 -0.43 0.63 1.62
C ILE A 83 -1.67 1.52 1.62
N THR A 84 -1.45 2.82 1.84
CA THR A 84 -2.51 3.84 1.82
C THR A 84 -2.14 5.08 1.01
N GLY A 85 -3.13 5.89 0.63
CA GLY A 85 -2.97 7.15 -0.10
C GLY A 85 -3.86 8.26 0.45
N HIS A 86 -4.68 8.88 -0.39
CA HIS A 86 -5.72 9.86 -0.05
C HIS A 86 -5.25 11.25 0.41
N SER A 87 -4.41 11.35 1.45
CA SER A 87 -4.01 12.64 2.03
C SER A 87 -2.72 13.24 1.42
N HIS A 88 -2.16 12.54 0.43
CA HIS A 88 -0.94 12.91 -0.30
C HIS A 88 0.31 13.09 0.58
N HIS A 89 0.28 12.56 1.80
CA HIS A 89 1.48 12.44 2.63
C HIS A 89 2.31 11.24 2.17
N HIS A 90 3.62 11.31 2.41
CA HIS A 90 4.54 10.24 2.04
C HIS A 90 5.33 9.82 3.28
N TRP A 91 5.23 8.56 3.66
CA TRP A 91 6.02 7.98 4.75
C TRP A 91 5.98 6.45 4.73
N THR A 92 6.93 5.85 5.42
CA THR A 92 7.00 4.42 5.71
C THR A 92 7.22 4.24 7.20
N VAL A 93 6.34 3.48 7.86
CA VAL A 93 6.35 3.27 9.31
C VAL A 93 6.20 1.77 9.60
N PRO A 94 7.23 1.09 10.12
CA PRO A 94 7.11 -0.26 10.63
C PRO A 94 6.39 -0.24 11.99
N ILE A 95 5.51 -1.22 12.22
CA ILE A 95 4.88 -1.45 13.50
C ILE A 95 5.12 -2.89 13.93
N ALA A 96 5.91 -3.06 14.98
CA ALA A 96 6.07 -4.36 15.62
C ALA A 96 4.75 -4.79 16.29
N ARG A 97 4.45 -6.09 16.19
CA ARG A 97 3.31 -6.74 16.82
C ARG A 97 3.70 -8.15 17.27
N GLU A 98 3.07 -8.59 18.33
CA GLU A 98 3.15 -9.98 18.78
C GLU A 98 2.04 -10.78 18.11
N ARG A 99 2.37 -11.98 17.63
CA ARG A 99 1.44 -12.91 17.02
C ARG A 99 1.64 -14.31 17.58
N LEU A 100 0.54 -15.03 17.73
CA LEU A 100 0.60 -16.47 17.92
C LEU A 100 0.59 -17.14 16.54
N ARG A 101 1.65 -17.87 16.21
CA ARG A 101 1.72 -18.70 15.01
C ARG A 101 1.52 -20.16 15.41
N GLN A 102 0.63 -20.84 14.70
CA GLN A 102 0.34 -22.25 14.93
C GLN A 102 0.64 -23.04 13.67
N PHE A 103 1.35 -24.15 13.81
CA PHE A 103 1.66 -25.06 12.72
C PHE A 103 1.81 -26.49 13.27
N SER A 104 1.15 -27.46 12.65
CA SER A 104 1.32 -28.90 12.93
C SER A 104 1.27 -29.27 14.43
N GLY A 105 0.31 -28.71 15.18
CA GLY A 105 0.12 -28.97 16.61
C GLY A 105 1.07 -28.23 17.55
N GLN A 106 1.94 -27.38 17.02
CA GLN A 106 2.82 -26.50 17.79
C GLN A 106 2.32 -25.05 17.71
N ALA A 107 2.56 -24.30 18.78
CA ALA A 107 2.26 -22.87 18.85
C ALA A 107 3.51 -22.12 19.31
N GLU A 108 3.87 -21.06 18.59
CA GLU A 108 4.98 -20.19 18.91
C GLU A 108 4.49 -18.74 18.97
N VAL A 109 4.95 -17.99 19.97
CA VAL A 109 4.77 -16.54 20.02
C VAL A 109 5.89 -15.93 19.21
N VAL A 110 5.54 -15.17 18.18
CA VAL A 110 6.48 -14.49 17.28
C VAL A 110 6.24 -13.00 17.33
N ILE A 111 7.32 -12.23 17.27
CA ILE A 111 7.27 -10.78 17.09
C ILE A 111 7.64 -10.51 15.64
N ASP A 112 6.68 -9.99 14.87
CA ASP A 112 6.89 -9.56 13.48
C ASP A 112 6.57 -8.06 13.33
N GLU A 113 6.92 -7.50 12.18
CA GLU A 113 6.60 -6.12 11.84
C GLU A 113 5.57 -6.09 10.71
N GLN A 114 4.51 -5.29 10.89
CA GLN A 114 3.66 -4.86 9.80
C GLN A 114 4.18 -3.55 9.23
N LEU A 115 4.46 -3.53 7.94
CA LEU A 115 4.97 -2.35 7.27
C LEU A 115 3.82 -1.46 6.79
N HIS A 116 3.70 -0.25 7.31
CA HIS A 116 2.73 0.72 6.81
C HIS A 116 3.39 1.70 5.87
N VAL A 117 2.79 1.90 4.70
CA VAL A 117 3.28 2.80 3.67
C VAL A 117 2.16 3.76 3.29
N ARG A 118 2.48 5.04 3.23
CA ARG A 118 1.61 6.05 2.64
C ARG A 118 2.29 6.62 1.40
N ILE A 119 1.63 6.48 0.27
CA ILE A 119 2.13 6.94 -1.02
C ILE A 119 1.70 8.40 -1.24
N GLY A 120 2.62 9.19 -1.78
CA GLY A 120 2.37 10.57 -2.17
C GLY A 120 1.41 10.69 -3.37
N THR A 121 1.34 11.88 -3.94
CA THR A 121 0.48 12.15 -5.10
C THR A 121 1.28 12.19 -6.40
N TYR A 122 0.61 11.96 -7.53
CA TYR A 122 1.15 12.30 -8.85
C TYR A 122 0.78 13.72 -9.29
N LYS A 123 -0.20 14.33 -8.61
CA LYS A 123 -0.69 15.66 -8.94
C LYS A 123 0.22 16.73 -8.35
N ASP A 124 0.67 17.66 -9.18
CA ASP A 124 1.17 18.92 -8.66
C ASP A 124 0.00 19.80 -8.22
N GLU A 125 -0.15 19.96 -6.91
CA GLU A 125 -1.25 20.74 -6.34
C GLU A 125 -0.91 22.21 -6.12
N HIS A 126 0.36 22.59 -6.25
CA HIS A 126 0.82 23.95 -5.95
C HIS A 126 1.41 24.66 -7.15
N GLY A 127 2.08 23.97 -8.07
CA GLY A 127 2.60 24.58 -9.30
C GLY A 127 3.37 25.88 -9.04
N ASP A 128 2.93 26.97 -9.68
CA ASP A 128 3.44 28.35 -9.52
C ASP A 128 2.71 29.15 -8.41
N GLY A 129 1.71 28.56 -7.76
CA GLY A 129 0.89 29.21 -6.75
C GLY A 129 -0.17 30.17 -7.29
N PHE A 130 -0.39 30.23 -8.62
CA PHE A 130 -1.35 31.16 -9.22
C PHE A 130 -2.82 30.80 -8.90
N GLY A 131 -3.13 29.50 -8.74
CA GLY A 131 -4.47 29.05 -8.40
C GLY A 131 -4.58 27.55 -8.19
N GLY A 132 -5.79 27.11 -7.84
CA GLY A 132 -6.09 25.70 -7.60
C GLY A 132 -6.56 25.42 -6.18
N TRP A 133 -7.36 24.37 -6.04
CA TRP A 133 -8.08 24.07 -4.80
C TRP A 133 -7.18 24.01 -3.56
N SER A 134 -5.99 23.41 -3.65
CA SER A 134 -5.06 23.32 -2.51
C SER A 134 -4.46 24.67 -2.14
N VAL A 135 -4.11 25.51 -3.13
CA VAL A 135 -3.55 26.86 -2.93
C VAL A 135 -4.60 27.79 -2.31
N GLU A 136 -5.81 27.82 -2.87
CA GLU A 136 -6.93 28.64 -2.38
C GLU A 136 -7.37 28.28 -0.96
N ARG A 137 -7.16 27.02 -0.55
CA ARG A 137 -7.49 26.52 0.79
C ARG A 137 -6.34 26.62 1.80
N GLY A 138 -5.19 27.20 1.40
CA GLY A 138 -4.01 27.31 2.26
C GLY A 138 -3.45 25.95 2.70
N MET A 139 -3.68 24.90 1.90
CA MET A 139 -3.13 23.59 2.19
C MET A 139 -1.64 23.58 1.88
N ALA A 140 -0.83 22.87 2.67
CA ALA A 140 0.60 22.78 2.40
C ALA A 140 0.90 21.95 1.13
N PRO A 141 2.02 22.24 0.43
CA PRO A 141 2.54 21.40 -0.65
C PRO A 141 2.68 19.93 -0.22
N LYS A 142 2.47 19.02 -1.18
CA LYS A 142 2.48 17.58 -0.94
C LYS A 142 3.60 16.88 -1.68
N SER A 143 4.16 15.86 -1.05
CA SER A 143 5.22 15.06 -1.63
C SER A 143 4.70 14.33 -2.86
N LYS A 144 5.34 14.58 -4.01
CA LYS A 144 5.08 13.82 -5.23
C LYS A 144 5.82 12.49 -5.21
N GLY A 145 5.27 11.53 -5.93
CA GLY A 145 5.98 10.33 -6.36
C GLY A 145 5.40 9.03 -5.83
N ALA A 146 6.06 7.96 -6.25
CA ALA A 146 5.70 6.59 -5.93
C ALA A 146 6.71 5.97 -4.94
N VAL A 147 6.52 4.69 -4.66
CA VAL A 147 7.47 3.86 -3.92
C VAL A 147 7.79 2.62 -4.73
N TRP A 148 9.05 2.21 -4.70
CA TRP A 148 9.48 0.90 -5.17
C TRP A 148 9.39 -0.10 -4.03
N MET A 149 8.82 -1.27 -4.30
CA MET A 149 8.75 -2.38 -3.36
C MET A 149 9.61 -3.53 -3.89
N ARG A 150 10.63 -3.92 -3.11
CA ARG A 150 11.50 -5.06 -3.42
C ARG A 150 11.20 -6.23 -2.51
N LEU A 151 10.68 -7.30 -3.08
CA LEU A 151 10.47 -8.57 -2.39
C LEU A 151 11.76 -9.41 -2.41
N HIS A 152 12.13 -9.98 -1.27
CA HIS A 152 13.31 -10.82 -1.15
C HIS A 152 13.14 -11.87 -0.03
N ILE A 153 13.85 -12.99 -0.14
CA ILE A 153 13.90 -13.97 0.94
C ILE A 153 14.90 -13.47 2.00
N ALA A 154 14.43 -13.34 3.23
CA ALA A 154 15.22 -12.94 4.39
C ALA A 154 15.24 -14.06 5.43
N GLY A 155 16.24 -14.06 6.31
CA GLY A 155 16.38 -15.02 7.42
C GLY A 155 17.50 -16.05 7.21
N LYS A 156 17.68 -16.91 8.21
CA LYS A 156 18.57 -18.09 8.17
C LYS A 156 17.76 -19.33 7.79
N GLN A 157 18.43 -20.45 7.51
CA GLN A 157 17.83 -21.62 6.85
C GLN A 157 16.46 -22.09 7.42
N SER A 158 16.32 -22.12 8.75
CA SER A 158 15.08 -22.51 9.46
C SER A 158 14.04 -21.39 9.60
N GLU A 159 14.43 -20.14 9.31
CA GLU A 159 13.65 -18.91 9.56
C GLU A 159 13.43 -18.10 8.27
N TYR A 160 13.58 -18.74 7.11
CA TYR A 160 13.35 -18.05 5.86
C TYR A 160 11.92 -17.49 5.79
N ARG A 161 11.82 -16.23 5.40
CA ARG A 161 10.55 -15.54 5.17
C ARG A 161 10.66 -14.64 3.94
N LEU A 162 9.52 -14.41 3.29
CA LEU A 162 9.44 -13.38 2.27
C LEU A 162 9.30 -12.03 2.96
N ALA A 163 10.24 -11.12 2.71
CA ALA A 163 10.26 -9.77 3.24
C ALA A 163 10.16 -8.74 2.11
N ALA A 164 9.78 -7.51 2.47
CA ALA A 164 9.69 -6.39 1.55
C ALA A 164 10.52 -5.22 2.06
N GLU A 165 11.22 -4.57 1.14
CA GLU A 165 11.87 -3.27 1.36
C GLU A 165 11.18 -2.22 0.49
N VAL A 166 11.02 -1.02 1.02
CA VAL A 166 10.34 0.08 0.34
C VAL A 166 11.28 1.26 0.22
N THR A 167 11.49 1.72 -1.00
CA THR A 167 12.30 2.92 -1.30
C THR A 167 11.46 3.93 -2.06
N ARG A 168 11.71 5.22 -1.85
CA ARG A 168 11.02 6.27 -2.59
C ARG A 168 11.45 6.23 -4.06
N ALA A 169 10.49 6.27 -4.98
CA ALA A 169 10.78 6.49 -6.39
C ALA A 169 11.16 7.96 -6.60
N GLN A 170 12.37 8.20 -7.09
CA GLN A 170 12.86 9.53 -7.48
C GLN A 170 12.38 9.89 -8.88
#